data_AF-A0A2D3V9D9-F1
#
_entry.id   AF-A0A2D3V9D9-F1
#
_cell.length_a   1.000
_cell.length_b   1.000
_cell.length_c   1.000
_cell.angle_alpha   90.00
_cell.angle_beta   90.00
_cell.angle_gamma   90.00
#
_symmetry.space_group_name_H-M   'P 1'
#
loop_
_entity.id
_entity.type
_entity.pdbx_description
1 polymer ?
#
loop_
_entity_poly.entity_id
_entity_poly.type
_entity_poly.pdbx_seq_one_letter_code
_entity_poly.pdbx_strand_id
1 'polypeptide(L)'
;MLDDQRRESIASASQNYRDVVLEQNLEALRYLVVAAEGEAEGLRKDDLPDEEIRDACLRLFSEQYGLISPDAGVATPASSLDDSVLPNTIKRCSLDGIDHGAVDVQKREAWFDAVHTAIASLHVQPDDQDPHNAVAEHFRPLCLPADFQYLATLVRGVCGPGLPHYRETSQFSFIVDPEEAINDLEFYGTRNRVVVPARGRDVLAEAFHALDMVWEDWQIAVGVKPGDGPRGWDGPWILYCRRIGDEGSLWGWRYGIREEIDYESELFDTIEDFLGFYACYNEQKGDRLEAIPLEQVM
;
A
#
# COMPACT_ATOMS: atom_id res chain seq x y z
N MET A 1 -3.65 25.25 -5.22
CA MET A 1 -4.96 24.69 -5.59
C MET A 1 -4.77 23.95 -6.91
N LEU A 2 -5.14 22.68 -6.98
CA LEU A 2 -5.06 21.92 -8.24
C LEU A 2 -6.11 22.44 -9.22
N ASP A 3 -5.71 22.63 -10.47
CA ASP A 3 -6.64 22.88 -11.57
C ASP A 3 -7.42 21.60 -11.94
N ASP A 4 -8.48 21.78 -12.74
CA ASP A 4 -9.40 20.69 -13.11
C ASP A 4 -8.69 19.60 -13.93
N GLN A 5 -7.77 20.00 -14.82
CA GLN A 5 -7.00 19.06 -15.63
C GLN A 5 -6.13 18.14 -14.75
N ARG A 6 -5.48 18.68 -13.71
CA ARG A 6 -4.67 17.89 -12.79
C ARG A 6 -5.53 16.98 -11.91
N ARG A 7 -6.71 17.44 -11.49
CA ARG A 7 -7.68 16.59 -10.76
C ARG A 7 -8.16 15.42 -11.62
N GLU A 8 -8.51 15.68 -12.87
CA GLU A 8 -8.91 14.63 -13.82
C GLU A 8 -7.79 13.60 -14.03
N SER A 9 -6.54 14.06 -14.21
CA SER A 9 -5.36 13.19 -14.34
C SER A 9 -5.21 12.23 -13.16
N ILE A 10 -5.30 12.75 -11.92
CA ILE A 10 -5.17 11.94 -10.70
C ILE A 10 -6.32 10.95 -10.57
N ALA A 11 -7.56 11.38 -10.86
CA ALA A 11 -8.72 10.50 -10.81
C ALA A 11 -8.63 9.38 -11.87
N SER A 12 -8.17 9.69 -13.07
CA SER A 12 -7.91 8.70 -14.12
C SER A 12 -6.81 7.72 -13.73
N ALA A 13 -5.70 8.18 -13.14
CA ALA A 13 -4.65 7.29 -12.67
C ALA A 13 -5.10 6.38 -11.53
N SER A 14 -5.91 6.91 -10.60
CA SER A 14 -6.54 6.10 -9.55
C SER A 14 -7.45 5.03 -10.14
N GLN A 15 -8.25 5.36 -11.17
CA GLN A 15 -9.07 4.37 -11.86
C GLN A 15 -8.23 3.33 -12.62
N ASN A 16 -7.19 3.76 -13.33
CA ASN A 16 -6.28 2.86 -14.04
C ASN A 16 -5.58 1.88 -13.08
N TYR A 17 -5.12 2.36 -11.92
CA TYR A 17 -4.58 1.51 -10.86
C TYR A 17 -5.59 0.42 -10.47
N ARG A 18 -6.84 0.81 -10.21
CA ARG A 18 -7.91 -0.11 -9.82
C ARG A 18 -8.19 -1.16 -10.88
N ASP A 19 -8.25 -0.75 -12.14
CA ASP A 19 -8.55 -1.64 -13.27
C ASP A 19 -7.44 -2.68 -13.44
N VAL A 20 -6.16 -2.27 -13.38
CA VAL A 20 -5.00 -3.18 -13.48
C VAL A 20 -4.97 -4.16 -12.32
N VAL A 21 -5.12 -3.67 -11.08
CA VAL A 21 -5.09 -4.53 -9.89
C VAL A 21 -6.27 -5.51 -9.89
N LEU A 22 -7.45 -5.04 -10.32
CA LEU A 22 -8.62 -5.91 -10.44
C LEU A 22 -8.38 -7.03 -11.44
N GLU A 23 -7.85 -6.72 -12.62
CA GLU A 23 -7.55 -7.71 -13.65
C GLU A 23 -6.60 -8.80 -13.12
N GLN A 24 -5.49 -8.39 -12.51
CA GLN A 24 -4.50 -9.30 -11.91
C GLN A 24 -5.12 -10.17 -10.81
N ASN A 25 -5.87 -9.57 -9.89
CA ASN A 25 -6.48 -10.30 -8.76
C ASN A 25 -7.57 -11.27 -9.22
N LEU A 26 -8.32 -10.93 -10.26
CA LEU A 26 -9.30 -11.85 -10.85
C LEU A 26 -8.62 -13.00 -11.60
N GLU A 27 -7.47 -12.78 -12.24
CA GLU A 27 -6.67 -13.86 -12.81
C GLU A 27 -6.18 -14.82 -11.73
N ALA A 28 -5.61 -14.29 -10.64
CA ALA A 28 -5.19 -15.08 -9.48
C ALA A 28 -6.34 -15.88 -8.87
N LEU A 29 -7.50 -15.25 -8.67
CA LEU A 29 -8.70 -15.90 -8.14
C LEU A 29 -9.16 -17.05 -9.04
N ARG A 30 -9.22 -16.84 -10.36
CA ARG A 30 -9.61 -17.88 -11.32
C ARG A 30 -8.66 -19.07 -11.28
N TYR A 31 -7.35 -18.82 -11.19
CA TYR A 31 -6.36 -19.88 -11.05
C TYR A 31 -6.61 -20.72 -9.79
N LEU A 32 -6.81 -20.08 -8.64
CA LEU A 32 -7.07 -20.79 -7.38
C LEU A 32 -8.38 -21.57 -7.38
N VAL A 33 -9.43 -21.04 -8.02
CA VAL A 33 -10.70 -21.75 -8.21
C VAL A 33 -10.49 -23.03 -9.03
N VAL A 34 -9.77 -22.94 -10.15
CA VAL A 34 -9.47 -24.11 -10.99
C VAL A 34 -8.64 -25.14 -10.24
N ALA A 35 -7.65 -24.70 -9.47
CA ALA A 35 -6.80 -25.59 -8.68
C ALA A 35 -7.62 -26.34 -7.61
N ALA A 36 -8.42 -25.62 -6.81
CA ALA A 36 -9.24 -26.22 -5.76
C ALA A 36 -10.29 -27.19 -6.30
N GLU A 37 -10.97 -26.85 -7.41
CA GLU A 37 -11.95 -27.76 -8.03
C GLU A 37 -11.27 -29.00 -8.64
N GLY A 38 -10.04 -28.86 -9.16
CA GLY A 38 -9.24 -29.97 -9.66
C GLY A 38 -8.84 -30.95 -8.55
N GLU A 39 -8.42 -30.44 -7.39
CA GLU A 39 -8.12 -31.27 -6.22
C GLU A 39 -9.37 -31.91 -5.62
N ALA A 40 -10.47 -31.17 -5.54
CA ALA A 40 -11.77 -31.70 -5.10
C ALA A 40 -12.19 -32.90 -5.95
N GLU A 41 -12.00 -32.83 -7.27
CA GLU A 41 -12.26 -33.94 -8.18
C GLU A 41 -11.31 -35.13 -7.98
N GLY A 42 -10.07 -34.89 -7.54
CA GLY A 42 -9.14 -35.93 -7.11
C GLY A 42 -9.66 -36.68 -5.88
N LEU A 43 -10.02 -35.93 -4.83
CA LEU A 43 -10.52 -36.48 -3.57
C LEU A 43 -11.85 -37.24 -3.73
N ARG A 44 -12.73 -36.81 -4.64
CA ARG A 44 -13.94 -37.56 -4.99
C ARG A 44 -13.63 -38.95 -5.56
N LYS A 45 -12.54 -39.09 -6.33
CA LYS A 45 -12.12 -40.38 -6.89
C LYS A 45 -11.55 -41.31 -5.82
N ASP A 46 -11.13 -40.76 -4.70
CA ASP A 46 -10.67 -41.49 -3.51
C ASP A 46 -11.84 -41.78 -2.53
N ASP A 47 -13.08 -41.66 -3.00
CA ASP A 47 -14.33 -41.94 -2.27
C ASP A 47 -14.55 -41.08 -1.00
N LEU A 48 -13.96 -39.87 -0.94
CA LEU A 48 -14.26 -38.92 0.14
C LEU A 48 -15.66 -38.30 -0.01
N PRO A 49 -16.38 -38.00 1.10
CA PRO A 49 -17.71 -37.40 1.03
C PRO A 49 -17.70 -35.98 0.44
N ASP A 50 -18.63 -35.70 -0.48
CA ASP A 50 -18.76 -34.38 -1.14
C ASP A 50 -18.94 -33.21 -0.15
N GLU A 51 -19.60 -33.45 0.99
CA GLU A 51 -19.78 -32.44 2.03
C GLU A 51 -18.45 -32.05 2.67
N GLU A 52 -17.58 -33.03 2.98
CA GLU A 52 -16.26 -32.78 3.56
C GLU A 52 -15.35 -32.03 2.56
N ILE A 53 -15.39 -32.43 1.29
CA ILE A 53 -14.63 -31.76 0.22
C ILE A 53 -15.09 -30.32 0.04
N ARG A 54 -16.41 -30.07 0.00
CA ARG A 54 -16.98 -28.73 -0.14
C ARG A 54 -16.59 -27.85 1.04
N ASP A 55 -16.73 -28.37 2.26
CA ASP A 55 -16.41 -27.61 3.47
C ASP A 55 -14.91 -27.27 3.53
N ALA A 56 -14.03 -28.20 3.13
CA ALA A 56 -12.60 -27.93 3.00
C ALA A 56 -12.28 -26.85 1.95
N CYS A 57 -12.94 -26.87 0.79
CA CYS A 57 -12.79 -25.83 -0.22
C CYS A 57 -13.21 -24.45 0.30
N LEU A 58 -14.34 -24.37 1.02
CA LEU A 58 -14.82 -23.11 1.60
C LEU A 58 -13.90 -22.61 2.71
N ARG A 59 -13.37 -23.51 3.56
CA ARG A 59 -12.35 -23.16 4.57
C ARG A 59 -11.08 -22.64 3.92
N LEU A 60 -10.57 -23.32 2.89
CA LEU A 60 -9.39 -22.86 2.15
C LEU A 60 -9.56 -21.42 1.65
N PHE A 61 -10.68 -21.13 0.98
CA PHE A 61 -10.94 -19.80 0.44
C PHE A 61 -11.24 -18.74 1.52
N SER A 62 -11.86 -19.12 2.63
CA SER A 62 -12.16 -18.21 3.73
C SER A 62 -10.92 -17.91 4.58
N GLU A 63 -10.19 -18.94 4.99
CA GLU A 63 -9.14 -18.85 6.01
C GLU A 63 -7.77 -18.59 5.41
N GLN A 64 -7.45 -19.22 4.27
CA GLN A 64 -6.11 -19.10 3.66
C GLN A 64 -6.03 -18.00 2.60
N TYR A 65 -7.14 -17.71 1.92
CA TYR A 65 -7.17 -16.66 0.88
C TYR A 65 -7.93 -15.40 1.31
N GLY A 66 -8.76 -15.48 2.37
CA GLY A 66 -9.53 -14.33 2.90
C GLY A 66 -10.68 -13.87 1.98
N LEU A 67 -11.17 -14.74 1.08
CA LEU A 67 -12.11 -14.39 0.02
C LEU A 67 -13.59 -14.59 0.39
N ILE A 68 -13.89 -15.64 1.14
CA ILE A 68 -15.28 -16.06 1.41
C ILE A 68 -15.61 -15.80 2.88
N SER A 69 -16.85 -15.40 3.16
CA SER A 69 -17.45 -15.62 4.49
C SER A 69 -18.53 -16.68 4.31
N PRO A 70 -18.70 -17.60 5.27
CA PRO A 70 -19.77 -18.60 5.25
C PRO A 70 -21.16 -18.03 4.96
N ASP A 71 -21.41 -16.75 5.28
CA ASP A 71 -22.72 -16.10 5.15
C ASP A 71 -22.97 -15.44 3.78
N ALA A 72 -22.02 -15.52 2.83
CA ALA A 72 -22.09 -14.77 1.57
C ALA A 72 -22.92 -15.45 0.45
N GLY A 73 -23.57 -16.59 0.74
CA GLY A 73 -24.31 -17.36 -0.28
C GLY A 73 -23.42 -18.04 -1.33
N VAL A 74 -22.11 -18.12 -1.05
CA VAL A 74 -21.12 -18.80 -1.89
C VAL A 74 -21.15 -20.29 -1.56
N ALA A 75 -21.67 -21.11 -2.48
CA ALA A 75 -21.82 -22.55 -2.27
C ALA A 75 -20.56 -23.34 -2.65
N THR A 76 -19.77 -22.81 -3.59
CA THR A 76 -18.50 -23.36 -4.05
C THR A 76 -17.52 -22.23 -4.37
N PRO A 77 -16.19 -22.50 -4.39
CA PRO A 77 -15.21 -21.53 -4.87
C PRO A 77 -15.59 -20.88 -6.21
N ALA A 78 -16.09 -21.67 -7.16
CA ALA A 78 -16.50 -21.18 -8.47
C ALA A 78 -17.61 -20.12 -8.41
N SER A 79 -18.57 -20.24 -7.49
CA SER A 79 -19.65 -19.26 -7.36
C SER A 79 -19.19 -17.85 -6.92
N SER A 80 -17.94 -17.71 -6.44
CA SER A 80 -17.35 -16.40 -6.14
C SER A 80 -17.09 -15.56 -7.41
N LEU A 81 -17.06 -16.21 -8.59
CA LEU A 81 -16.85 -15.61 -9.90
C LEU A 81 -18.16 -15.32 -10.65
N ASP A 82 -19.31 -15.70 -10.09
CA ASP A 82 -20.60 -15.48 -10.73
C ASP A 82 -20.93 -13.98 -10.81
N ASP A 83 -21.50 -13.52 -11.93
CA ASP A 83 -21.83 -12.11 -12.15
C ASP A 83 -22.71 -11.48 -11.06
N SER A 84 -23.56 -12.28 -10.39
CA SER A 84 -24.40 -11.83 -9.28
C SER A 84 -23.67 -11.69 -7.95
N VAL A 85 -22.52 -12.35 -7.78
CA VAL A 85 -21.74 -12.39 -6.53
C VAL A 85 -20.49 -11.52 -6.64
N LEU A 86 -19.84 -11.55 -7.80
CA LEU A 86 -18.54 -10.95 -8.07
C LEU A 86 -18.45 -9.45 -7.68
N PRO A 87 -19.43 -8.58 -7.97
CA PRO A 87 -19.34 -7.17 -7.56
C PRO A 87 -19.22 -7.01 -6.04
N ASN A 88 -19.91 -7.85 -5.26
CA ASN A 88 -19.84 -7.82 -3.81
C ASN A 88 -18.50 -8.41 -3.31
N THR A 89 -18.00 -9.47 -3.95
CA THR A 89 -16.67 -10.03 -3.68
C THR A 89 -15.58 -8.99 -3.91
N ILE A 90 -15.61 -8.30 -5.06
CA ILE A 90 -14.65 -7.23 -5.40
C ILE A 90 -14.66 -6.16 -4.31
N LYS A 91 -15.84 -5.68 -3.94
CA LYS A 91 -15.99 -4.62 -2.93
C LYS A 91 -15.48 -5.07 -1.56
N ARG A 92 -15.88 -6.26 -1.12
CA ARG A 92 -15.62 -6.74 0.25
C ARG A 92 -14.17 -7.16 0.46
N CYS A 93 -13.58 -7.75 -0.56
CA CYS A 93 -12.19 -8.21 -0.53
C CYS A 93 -11.23 -7.18 -1.13
N SER A 94 -11.73 -6.01 -1.54
CA SER A 94 -10.95 -4.93 -2.14
C SER A 94 -10.10 -5.45 -3.30
N LEU A 95 -10.70 -6.23 -4.21
CA LEU A 95 -9.96 -6.89 -5.29
C LEU A 95 -9.42 -5.91 -6.34
N ASP A 96 -9.89 -4.66 -6.36
CA ASP A 96 -9.35 -3.56 -7.16
C ASP A 96 -8.32 -2.72 -6.40
N GLY A 97 -7.80 -3.21 -5.26
CA GLY A 97 -6.70 -2.58 -4.52
C GLY A 97 -7.09 -1.37 -3.66
N ILE A 98 -8.39 -1.06 -3.51
CA ILE A 98 -8.85 0.06 -2.67
C ILE A 98 -9.82 -0.40 -1.57
N ASP A 99 -9.86 0.34 -0.46
CA ASP A 99 -10.95 0.21 0.52
C ASP A 99 -12.20 0.93 0.00
N HIS A 100 -13.31 0.19 -0.12
CA HIS A 100 -14.60 0.67 -0.62
C HIS A 100 -15.50 1.32 0.44
N GLY A 101 -15.01 1.49 1.66
CA GLY A 101 -15.72 2.26 2.68
C GLY A 101 -15.84 3.73 2.30
N ALA A 102 -16.74 4.44 2.98
CA ALA A 102 -16.89 5.88 2.78
C ALA A 102 -15.66 6.62 3.30
N VAL A 103 -15.20 7.63 2.56
CA VAL A 103 -14.13 8.53 3.02
C VAL A 103 -14.67 9.43 4.12
N ASP A 104 -14.14 9.29 5.34
CA ASP A 104 -14.37 10.26 6.41
C ASP A 104 -13.47 11.48 6.19
N VAL A 105 -14.06 12.51 5.56
CA VAL A 105 -13.36 13.76 5.22
C VAL A 105 -12.81 14.44 6.46
N GLN A 106 -13.54 14.43 7.58
CA GLN A 106 -13.12 15.13 8.80
C GLN A 106 -11.90 14.46 9.42
N LYS A 107 -11.90 13.12 9.53
CA LYS A 107 -10.74 12.38 10.01
C LYS A 107 -9.54 12.53 9.08
N ARG A 108 -9.76 12.57 7.76
CA ARG A 108 -8.68 12.78 6.78
C ARG A 108 -8.06 14.17 6.92
N GLU A 109 -8.87 15.22 7.04
CA GLU A 109 -8.40 16.59 7.28
C GLU A 109 -7.62 16.70 8.61
N ALA A 110 -8.13 16.07 9.68
CA ALA A 110 -7.43 16.02 10.96
C ALA A 110 -6.06 15.33 10.86
N TRP A 111 -5.96 14.24 10.08
CA TRP A 111 -4.69 13.58 9.81
C TRP A 111 -3.72 14.47 9.02
N PHE A 112 -4.21 15.19 7.99
CA PHE A 112 -3.39 16.17 7.27
C PHE A 112 -2.86 17.27 8.19
N ASP A 113 -3.71 17.83 9.05
CA ASP A 113 -3.32 18.89 9.99
C ASP A 113 -2.28 18.41 11.01
N ALA A 114 -2.42 17.17 11.48
CA ALA A 114 -1.44 16.55 12.37
C ALA A 114 -0.08 16.36 11.67
N VAL A 115 -0.08 15.90 10.41
CA VAL A 115 1.13 15.78 9.60
C VAL A 115 1.75 17.14 9.32
N HIS A 116 0.96 18.15 8.96
CA HIS A 116 1.45 19.52 8.75
C HIS A 116 2.09 20.12 10.00
N THR A 117 1.43 19.94 11.15
CA THR A 117 1.97 20.36 12.45
C THR A 117 3.28 19.65 12.76
N ALA A 118 3.35 18.34 12.49
CA ALA A 118 4.57 17.57 12.68
C ALA A 118 5.70 18.11 11.80
N ILE A 119 5.46 18.31 10.50
CA ILE A 119 6.43 18.87 9.56
C ILE A 119 6.94 20.24 10.04
N ALA A 120 6.03 21.13 10.45
CA ALA A 120 6.37 22.46 10.95
C ALA A 120 7.15 22.44 12.28
N SER A 121 6.93 21.42 13.12
CA SER A 121 7.60 21.27 14.41
C SER A 121 9.00 20.65 14.32
N LEU A 122 9.37 20.08 13.18
CA LEU A 122 10.71 19.54 12.97
C LEU A 122 11.71 20.70 13.06
N HIS A 123 12.60 20.66 14.05
CA HIS A 123 13.75 21.57 14.12
C HIS A 123 14.97 20.78 13.65
N VAL A 124 15.66 21.26 12.62
CA VAL A 124 17.00 20.74 12.28
C VAL A 124 17.93 21.86 12.62
N GLN A 125 18.69 21.70 13.69
CA GLN A 125 19.79 22.63 13.91
C GLN A 125 20.78 22.40 12.77
N PRO A 126 21.16 23.47 12.03
CA PRO A 126 22.26 23.36 11.08
C PRO A 126 23.48 22.85 11.86
N ASP A 127 24.02 21.70 11.46
CA ASP A 127 25.31 21.27 11.98
C ASP A 127 26.39 22.13 11.30
N ASP A 128 26.96 23.07 12.05
CA ASP A 128 28.03 23.96 11.57
C ASP A 128 29.28 23.18 11.11
N GLN A 129 29.39 21.88 11.40
CA GLN A 129 30.53 21.04 11.02
C GLN A 129 30.32 20.18 9.77
N ASP A 130 29.10 20.11 9.22
CA ASP A 130 28.82 19.40 7.98
C ASP A 130 27.99 20.26 7.01
N PRO A 131 28.61 20.93 6.02
CA PRO A 131 27.91 21.77 5.06
C PRO A 131 26.96 20.99 4.13
N HIS A 132 27.03 19.65 4.08
CA HIS A 132 26.05 18.81 3.38
C HIS A 132 24.80 18.53 4.24
N ASN A 133 24.88 18.77 5.55
CA ASN A 133 23.85 18.50 6.53
C ASN A 133 22.81 19.64 6.67
N ALA A 134 23.14 20.84 6.17
CA ALA A 134 22.23 21.98 6.18
C ALA A 134 21.18 21.90 5.05
N VAL A 135 20.12 21.10 5.23
CA VAL A 135 18.85 21.45 4.55
C VAL A 135 18.41 22.75 5.21
N ALA A 136 18.65 23.88 4.55
CA ALA A 136 18.24 25.18 5.08
C ALA A 136 16.75 25.14 5.41
N GLU A 137 16.35 25.74 6.54
CA GLU A 137 14.94 25.84 6.97
C GLU A 137 14.01 26.35 5.84
N HIS A 138 14.55 27.14 4.91
CA HIS A 138 13.87 27.68 3.73
C HIS A 138 13.45 26.64 2.69
N PHE A 139 13.99 25.42 2.72
CA PHE A 139 13.66 24.34 1.79
C PHE A 139 12.66 23.35 2.36
N ARG A 140 11.95 23.67 3.45
CA ARG A 140 10.97 22.74 4.01
C ARG A 140 9.57 23.01 3.48
N PRO A 141 8.85 21.98 3.05
CA PRO A 141 7.45 22.14 2.71
C PRO A 141 6.65 22.41 3.98
N LEU A 142 5.65 23.28 3.90
CA LEU A 142 4.74 23.53 5.02
C LEU A 142 3.55 22.55 5.04
N CYS A 143 3.36 21.80 3.96
CA CYS A 143 2.23 20.92 3.77
C CYS A 143 2.55 19.75 2.84
N LEU A 144 1.73 18.71 2.91
CA LEU A 144 1.77 17.56 2.00
C LEU A 144 1.55 17.98 0.54
N PRO A 145 1.99 17.17 -0.43
CA PRO A 145 1.75 17.45 -1.84
C PRO A 145 0.24 17.46 -2.14
N ALA A 146 -0.19 18.45 -2.91
CA ALA A 146 -1.62 18.72 -3.14
C ALA A 146 -2.32 17.59 -3.92
N ASP A 147 -1.61 16.93 -4.84
CA ASP A 147 -2.11 15.79 -5.60
C ASP A 147 -2.34 14.55 -4.72
N PHE A 148 -1.45 14.26 -3.77
CA PHE A 148 -1.68 13.23 -2.75
C PHE A 148 -2.91 13.55 -1.89
N GLN A 149 -3.01 14.79 -1.40
CA GLN A 149 -4.17 15.21 -0.61
C GLN A 149 -5.47 15.00 -1.39
N TYR A 150 -5.49 15.35 -2.68
CA TYR A 150 -6.64 15.11 -3.55
C TYR A 150 -6.93 13.62 -3.75
N LEU A 151 -5.92 12.79 -4.06
CA LEU A 151 -6.11 11.34 -4.17
C LEU A 151 -6.75 10.75 -2.91
N ALA A 152 -6.27 11.15 -1.73
CA ALA A 152 -6.78 10.69 -0.45
C ALA A 152 -8.22 11.17 -0.12
N THR A 153 -8.81 12.05 -0.94
CA THR A 153 -10.25 12.38 -0.92
C THR A 153 -11.09 11.47 -1.82
N LEU A 154 -10.47 10.82 -2.81
CA LEU A 154 -11.17 9.94 -3.76
C LEU A 154 -11.38 8.53 -3.20
N VAL A 155 -10.48 8.08 -2.33
CA VAL A 155 -10.45 6.70 -1.81
C VAL A 155 -10.26 6.69 -0.29
N ARG A 156 -10.87 5.70 0.37
CA ARG A 156 -10.70 5.49 1.82
C ARG A 156 -9.31 4.95 2.14
N GLY A 157 -8.82 4.04 1.32
CA GLY A 157 -7.48 3.50 1.40
C GLY A 157 -7.04 2.93 0.06
N VAL A 158 -5.73 2.83 -0.12
CA VAL A 158 -5.09 2.13 -1.24
C VAL A 158 -4.27 1.02 -0.64
N CYS A 159 -4.74 -0.21 -0.78
CA CYS A 159 -4.28 -1.36 0.01
C CYS A 159 -3.23 -2.21 -0.71
N GLY A 160 -3.03 -2.02 -2.01
CA GLY A 160 -2.05 -2.78 -2.80
C GLY A 160 -2.67 -3.95 -3.57
N PRO A 161 -1.91 -4.51 -4.54
CA PRO A 161 -2.33 -5.68 -5.31
C PRO A 161 -2.41 -6.96 -4.48
N GLY A 162 -2.97 -8.03 -5.04
CA GLY A 162 -3.08 -9.35 -4.42
C GLY A 162 -4.37 -9.62 -3.65
N LEU A 163 -4.61 -10.92 -3.37
CA LEU A 163 -5.75 -11.40 -2.60
C LEU A 163 -5.62 -11.04 -1.11
N PRO A 164 -6.71 -11.01 -0.32
CA PRO A 164 -6.71 -10.47 1.03
C PRO A 164 -5.60 -11.00 1.95
N HIS A 165 -5.44 -12.32 2.07
CA HIS A 165 -4.41 -12.89 2.94
C HIS A 165 -2.98 -12.58 2.47
N TYR A 166 -2.75 -12.60 1.15
CA TYR A 166 -1.46 -12.23 0.58
C TYR A 166 -1.14 -10.75 0.87
N ARG A 167 -2.15 -9.89 0.75
CA ARG A 167 -2.00 -8.46 1.02
C ARG A 167 -1.62 -8.21 2.49
N GLU A 168 -2.28 -8.85 3.43
CA GLU A 168 -1.98 -8.73 4.86
C GLU A 168 -0.54 -9.11 5.20
N THR A 169 0.03 -10.10 4.50
CA THR A 169 1.34 -10.68 4.83
C THR A 169 2.50 -10.11 4.02
N SER A 170 2.20 -9.57 2.83
CA SER A 170 3.23 -9.27 1.81
C SER A 170 3.08 -7.89 1.16
N GLN A 171 2.00 -7.15 1.44
CA GLN A 171 1.76 -5.85 0.80
C GLN A 171 1.73 -4.73 1.80
N PHE A 172 2.12 -3.56 1.33
CA PHE A 172 2.01 -2.31 2.06
C PHE A 172 0.89 -1.52 1.44
N SER A 173 -0.03 -1.00 2.24
CA SER A 173 -0.94 0.05 1.83
C SER A 173 -0.18 1.35 1.52
N PHE A 174 -0.63 2.09 0.52
CA PHE A 174 -0.14 3.44 0.23
C PHE A 174 -0.93 4.51 0.97
N ILE A 175 -2.23 4.32 1.13
CA ILE A 175 -3.09 5.22 1.92
C ILE A 175 -3.81 4.36 2.93
N VAL A 176 -3.57 4.62 4.21
CA VAL A 176 -4.34 3.98 5.28
C VAL A 176 -5.75 4.55 5.38
N ASP A 177 -6.63 3.75 5.98
CA ASP A 177 -7.93 4.19 6.46
C ASP A 177 -7.76 5.41 7.38
N PRO A 178 -8.52 6.51 7.20
CA PRO A 178 -8.40 7.69 8.06
C PRO A 178 -8.69 7.42 9.55
N GLU A 179 -9.50 6.42 9.89
CA GLU A 179 -9.71 5.98 11.28
C GLU A 179 -8.48 5.30 11.87
N GLU A 180 -7.86 4.38 11.11
CA GLU A 180 -6.59 3.75 11.49
C GLU A 180 -5.48 4.79 11.62
N ALA A 181 -5.40 5.72 10.66
CA ALA A 181 -4.43 6.82 10.67
C ALA A 181 -4.51 7.65 11.95
N ILE A 182 -5.72 7.98 12.40
CA ILE A 182 -5.94 8.78 13.61
C ILE A 182 -5.62 7.97 14.86
N ASN A 183 -6.08 6.72 14.94
CA ASN A 183 -5.78 5.85 16.09
C ASN A 183 -4.27 5.68 16.27
N ASP A 184 -3.53 5.53 15.17
CA ASP A 184 -2.08 5.44 15.17
C ASP A 184 -1.41 6.74 15.63
N LEU A 185 -1.92 7.89 15.19
CA LEU A 185 -1.45 9.18 15.67
C LEU A 185 -1.71 9.37 17.17
N GLU A 186 -2.85 8.92 17.68
CA GLU A 186 -3.17 8.99 19.10
C GLU A 186 -2.30 8.05 19.95
N PHE A 187 -1.99 6.86 19.43
CA PHE A 187 -1.24 5.84 20.17
C PHE A 187 0.27 6.03 20.09
N TYR A 188 0.80 6.29 18.89
CA TYR A 188 2.25 6.39 18.63
C TYR A 188 2.74 7.83 18.45
N GLY A 189 1.84 8.79 18.28
CA GLY A 189 2.19 10.16 17.93
C GLY A 189 2.60 10.32 16.46
N THR A 190 2.85 11.57 16.05
CA THR A 190 3.27 11.91 14.67
C THR A 190 4.69 11.46 14.32
N ARG A 191 5.51 11.10 15.34
CA ARG A 191 6.91 10.66 15.15
C ARG A 191 7.04 9.36 14.36
N ASN A 192 5.98 8.53 14.34
CA ASN A 192 5.97 7.29 13.55
C ASN A 192 5.52 7.48 12.10
N ARG A 193 5.16 8.71 11.69
CA ARG A 193 4.66 9.01 10.35
C ARG A 193 5.45 10.08 9.61
N VAL A 194 6.08 11.00 10.33
CA VAL A 194 6.88 12.10 9.75
C VAL A 194 8.30 12.01 10.28
N VAL A 195 9.26 11.92 9.36
CA VAL A 195 10.67 11.67 9.66
C VAL A 195 11.55 12.73 8.99
N VAL A 196 12.54 13.23 9.72
CA VAL A 196 13.72 13.87 9.12
C VAL A 196 14.79 12.80 9.01
N PRO A 197 15.40 12.60 7.84
CA PRO A 197 16.48 11.63 7.70
C PRO A 197 17.61 11.90 8.70
N ALA A 198 18.04 10.86 9.41
CA ALA A 198 19.21 10.95 10.29
C ALA A 198 20.49 11.11 9.44
N ARG A 199 21.40 11.99 9.86
CA ARG A 199 22.63 12.31 9.12
C ARG A 199 23.86 12.28 10.03
N GLY A 200 25.01 11.91 9.46
CA GLY A 200 26.28 11.91 10.18
C GLY A 200 26.39 10.81 11.25
N ARG A 201 26.98 11.13 12.41
CA ARG A 201 27.29 10.15 13.48
C ARG A 201 26.06 9.58 14.20
N ASP A 202 24.89 10.19 14.02
CA ASP A 202 23.62 9.76 14.62
C ASP A 202 22.94 8.61 13.87
N VAL A 203 23.43 8.26 12.66
CA VAL A 203 22.92 7.13 11.85
C VAL A 203 23.01 5.78 12.59
N LEU A 204 23.98 5.62 13.50
CA LEU A 204 24.15 4.40 14.29
C LEU A 204 23.15 4.27 15.46
N ALA A 205 22.50 5.37 15.87
CA ALA A 205 21.53 5.38 16.98
C ALA A 205 20.08 5.26 16.49
N GLU A 206 19.79 5.70 15.26
CA GLU A 206 18.43 5.77 14.69
C GLU A 206 18.37 5.18 13.27
N ALA A 207 18.86 3.94 13.09
CA ALA A 207 18.91 3.26 11.80
C ALA A 207 17.58 3.24 11.01
N PHE A 208 16.44 3.34 11.70
CA PHE A 208 15.10 3.39 11.10
C PHE A 208 14.84 4.69 10.30
N HIS A 209 15.53 5.79 10.61
CA HIS A 209 15.36 7.10 9.97
C HIS A 209 16.41 7.39 8.89
N ALA A 210 17.21 6.42 8.48
CA ALA A 210 18.27 6.62 7.50
C ALA A 210 17.77 6.59 6.05
N LEU A 211 16.74 7.38 5.72
CA LEU A 211 16.20 7.46 4.35
C LEU A 211 17.25 7.89 3.32
N ASP A 212 18.23 8.70 3.75
CA ASP A 212 19.38 9.11 2.92
C ASP A 212 20.34 7.94 2.60
N MET A 213 20.31 6.82 3.36
CA MET A 213 21.04 5.59 2.99
C MET A 213 20.25 4.69 2.03
N VAL A 214 18.93 4.87 1.95
CA VAL A 214 18.06 4.09 1.07
C VAL A 214 18.08 4.69 -0.33
N TRP A 215 17.89 6.01 -0.41
CA TRP A 215 17.96 6.75 -1.66
C TRP A 215 19.21 7.62 -1.69
N GLU A 216 20.38 6.99 -1.78
CA GLU A 216 21.71 7.64 -1.65
C GLU A 216 21.96 8.77 -2.67
N ASP A 217 21.30 8.70 -3.84
CA ASP A 217 21.37 9.73 -4.88
C ASP A 217 20.54 10.99 -4.57
N TRP A 218 19.80 10.99 -3.47
CA TRP A 218 18.84 12.03 -3.11
C TRP A 218 19.19 12.69 -1.79
N GLN A 219 19.05 14.01 -1.75
CA GLN A 219 19.05 14.77 -0.51
C GLN A 219 17.60 14.88 -0.04
N ILE A 220 17.24 14.20 1.05
CA ILE A 220 15.86 14.18 1.56
C ILE A 220 15.75 15.16 2.74
N ALA A 221 14.76 16.06 2.69
CA ALA A 221 14.49 17.00 3.78
C ALA A 221 13.50 16.44 4.80
N VAL A 222 12.46 15.77 4.31
CA VAL A 222 11.41 15.16 5.11
C VAL A 222 10.83 13.97 4.38
N GLY A 223 10.53 12.90 5.12
CA GLY A 223 9.75 11.77 4.65
C GLY A 223 8.44 11.67 5.43
N VAL A 224 7.37 11.35 4.73
CA VAL A 224 6.06 11.05 5.31
C VAL A 224 5.66 9.64 4.90
N LYS A 225 5.17 8.86 5.86
CA LYS A 225 4.63 7.53 5.67
C LYS A 225 3.09 7.60 5.61
N PRO A 226 2.47 7.56 4.42
CA PRO A 226 1.02 7.69 4.24
C PRO A 226 0.23 6.40 4.49
N GLY A 227 0.92 5.26 4.48
CA GLY A 227 0.39 3.91 4.50
C GLY A 227 1.09 3.03 5.52
N ASP A 228 0.58 1.82 5.75
CA ASP A 228 1.21 0.78 6.56
C ASP A 228 1.30 -0.56 5.86
N GLY A 229 2.05 -1.48 6.44
CA GLY A 229 1.96 -2.88 6.10
C GLY A 229 2.64 -3.76 7.14
N PRO A 230 2.87 -5.04 6.82
CA PRO A 230 3.24 -6.06 7.79
C PRO A 230 4.61 -5.85 8.45
N ARG A 231 5.47 -4.98 7.90
CA ARG A 231 6.88 -4.85 8.28
C ARG A 231 7.23 -3.45 8.75
N GLY A 232 6.65 -3.01 9.86
CA GLY A 232 7.11 -1.84 10.62
C GLY A 232 7.24 -0.56 9.78
N TRP A 233 8.48 -0.15 9.48
CA TRP A 233 8.80 1.09 8.75
C TRP A 233 8.82 0.94 7.22
N ASP A 234 8.69 -0.27 6.69
CA ASP A 234 8.65 -0.53 5.26
C ASP A 234 7.36 -0.07 4.60
N GLY A 235 7.43 0.07 3.29
CA GLY A 235 6.32 0.43 2.43
C GLY A 235 6.47 1.78 1.75
N PRO A 236 5.36 2.36 1.30
CA PRO A 236 5.33 3.61 0.57
C PRO A 236 5.75 4.82 1.41
N TRP A 237 6.45 5.74 0.76
CA TRP A 237 6.93 7.00 1.30
C TRP A 237 6.60 8.16 0.37
N ILE A 238 6.32 9.31 0.96
CA ILE A 238 6.22 10.61 0.31
C ILE A 238 7.40 11.45 0.80
N LEU A 239 8.33 11.78 -0.08
CA LEU A 239 9.60 12.40 0.26
C LEU A 239 9.68 13.78 -0.34
N TYR A 240 10.08 14.77 0.44
CA TYR A 240 10.49 16.06 -0.12
C TYR A 240 12.01 16.06 -0.29
N CYS A 241 12.46 15.99 -1.53
CA CYS A 241 13.85 15.74 -1.85
C CYS A 241 14.30 16.46 -3.13
N ARG A 242 15.61 16.43 -3.36
CA ARG A 242 16.24 16.80 -4.63
C ARG A 242 17.38 15.85 -4.94
N ARG A 243 17.77 15.75 -6.20
CA ARG A 243 18.89 14.91 -6.61
C ARG A 243 20.23 15.55 -6.21
N ILE A 244 21.15 14.74 -5.72
CA ILE A 244 22.51 15.18 -5.39
C ILE A 244 23.34 15.25 -6.68
N GLY A 245 24.20 16.26 -6.79
CA GLY A 245 25.11 16.41 -7.93
C GLY A 245 24.48 16.98 -9.20
N ASP A 246 23.17 17.24 -9.21
CA ASP A 246 22.47 17.93 -10.28
C ASP A 246 22.15 19.38 -9.86
N GLU A 247 22.95 20.33 -10.33
CA GLU A 247 22.78 21.77 -10.03
C GLU A 247 21.43 22.34 -10.51
N GLY A 248 20.76 21.66 -11.45
CA GLY A 248 19.42 22.02 -11.92
C GLY A 248 18.28 21.37 -11.14
N SER A 249 18.57 20.40 -10.25
CA SER A 249 17.53 19.69 -9.52
C SER A 249 16.85 20.60 -8.50
N LEU A 250 15.56 20.83 -8.73
CA LEU A 250 14.70 21.52 -7.78
C LEU A 250 14.25 20.58 -6.67
N TRP A 251 14.00 21.16 -5.50
CA TRP A 251 13.30 20.46 -4.43
C TRP A 251 11.85 20.19 -4.84
N GLY A 252 11.36 19.00 -4.54
CA GLY A 252 9.98 18.63 -4.81
C GLY A 252 9.55 17.38 -4.06
N TRP A 253 8.24 17.17 -4.03
CA TRP A 253 7.65 15.95 -3.49
C TRP A 253 7.82 14.78 -4.48
N ARG A 254 8.18 13.62 -3.96
CA ARG A 254 8.42 12.37 -4.68
C ARG A 254 7.79 11.21 -3.93
N TYR A 255 7.57 10.11 -4.64
CA TYR A 255 6.94 8.90 -4.11
C TYR A 255 7.88 7.71 -4.32
N GLY A 256 7.92 6.79 -3.37
CA GLY A 256 8.73 5.57 -3.50
C GLY A 256 8.35 4.51 -2.49
N ILE A 257 8.89 3.31 -2.64
CA ILE A 257 8.75 2.21 -1.69
C ILE A 257 10.12 1.84 -1.14
N ARG A 258 10.17 1.55 0.15
CA ARG A 258 11.32 1.00 0.85
C ARG A 258 10.94 -0.34 1.49
N GLU A 259 11.81 -1.32 1.36
CA GLU A 259 11.84 -2.56 2.14
C GLU A 259 13.18 -2.68 2.90
N GLU A 260 13.15 -3.14 4.15
CA GLU A 260 14.27 -3.03 5.09
C GLU A 260 15.53 -3.80 4.64
N ILE A 261 15.37 -4.86 3.85
CA ILE A 261 16.45 -5.84 3.63
C ILE A 261 17.02 -5.79 2.21
N ASP A 262 16.20 -5.66 1.14
CA ASP A 262 16.66 -5.97 -0.22
C ASP A 262 16.08 -5.10 -1.35
N TYR A 263 15.25 -4.10 -1.05
CA TYR A 263 14.59 -3.35 -2.13
C TYR A 263 14.22 -1.91 -1.77
N GLU A 264 14.60 -1.00 -2.64
CA GLU A 264 14.01 0.32 -2.78
C GLU A 264 13.58 0.54 -4.23
N SER A 265 12.45 1.21 -4.40
CA SER A 265 12.04 1.65 -5.73
C SER A 265 12.84 2.90 -6.15
N GLU A 266 12.82 3.20 -7.44
CA GLU A 266 13.10 4.57 -7.89
C GLU A 266 12.09 5.56 -7.26
N LEU A 267 12.46 6.84 -7.22
CA LEU A 267 11.59 7.92 -6.76
C LEU A 267 10.83 8.52 -7.95
N PHE A 268 9.51 8.49 -7.86
CA PHE A 268 8.59 8.98 -8.88
C PHE A 268 8.27 10.46 -8.67
N ASP A 269 8.31 11.24 -9.75
CA ASP A 269 7.99 12.68 -9.75
C ASP A 269 6.50 12.95 -9.53
N THR A 270 5.64 12.02 -9.95
CA THR A 270 4.18 12.18 -9.93
C THR A 270 3.49 11.01 -9.26
N ILE A 271 2.31 11.28 -8.69
CA ILE A 271 1.49 10.24 -8.08
C ILE A 271 0.95 9.25 -9.12
N GLU A 272 0.74 9.69 -10.37
CA GLU A 272 0.27 8.83 -11.45
C GLU A 272 1.32 7.78 -11.84
N ASP A 273 2.58 8.19 -12.00
CA ASP A 273 3.67 7.26 -12.31
C ASP A 273 3.88 6.28 -11.16
N PHE A 274 3.80 6.78 -9.92
CA PHE A 274 3.86 5.94 -8.72
C PHE A 274 2.74 4.90 -8.68
N LEU A 275 1.48 5.31 -8.93
CA LEU A 275 0.34 4.38 -8.97
C LEU A 275 0.49 3.36 -10.10
N GLY A 276 1.02 3.76 -11.25
CA GLY A 276 1.32 2.84 -12.36
C GLY A 276 2.35 1.77 -11.97
N PHE A 277 3.41 2.16 -11.27
CA PHE A 277 4.38 1.22 -10.71
C PHE A 277 3.76 0.33 -9.61
N TYR A 278 3.07 0.95 -8.66
CA TYR A 278 2.56 0.30 -7.47
C TYR A 278 1.43 -0.70 -7.77
N ALA A 279 0.69 -0.52 -8.86
CA ALA A 279 -0.26 -1.52 -9.36
C ALA A 279 0.40 -2.89 -9.62
N CYS A 280 1.69 -2.91 -9.98
CA CYS A 280 2.44 -4.14 -10.29
C CYS A 280 3.44 -4.51 -9.19
N TYR A 281 3.51 -3.72 -8.10
CA TYR A 281 4.49 -3.93 -7.05
C TYR A 281 4.19 -5.20 -6.26
N ASN A 282 5.16 -6.12 -6.21
CA ASN A 282 5.05 -7.41 -5.54
C ASN A 282 3.74 -8.14 -5.92
N GLU A 283 3.32 -8.05 -7.19
CA GLU A 283 2.07 -8.62 -7.66
C GLU A 283 2.04 -10.16 -7.55
N GLN A 284 0.88 -10.70 -7.15
CA GLN A 284 0.68 -12.13 -6.99
C GLN A 284 0.37 -12.77 -8.36
N LYS A 285 1.41 -13.20 -9.09
CA LYS A 285 1.24 -13.82 -10.42
C LYS A 285 0.85 -15.30 -10.35
N GLY A 286 0.02 -15.74 -11.30
CA GLY A 286 -0.46 -17.11 -11.43
C GLY A 286 0.64 -18.18 -11.53
N ASP A 287 1.79 -17.88 -12.13
CA ASP A 287 2.93 -18.80 -12.24
C ASP A 287 3.74 -18.94 -10.94
N ARG A 288 3.48 -18.05 -9.97
CA ARG A 288 4.08 -18.04 -8.61
C ARG A 288 3.05 -18.37 -7.52
N LEU A 289 1.80 -18.62 -7.91
CA LEU A 289 0.74 -19.05 -7.01
C LEU A 289 0.87 -20.56 -6.74
N GLU A 290 1.35 -20.89 -5.55
CA GLU A 290 1.25 -22.25 -5.04
C GLU A 290 -0.14 -22.47 -4.45
N ALA A 291 -0.95 -23.30 -5.12
CA ALA A 291 -2.23 -23.74 -4.55
C ALA A 291 -1.94 -24.60 -3.32
N ILE A 292 -2.70 -24.37 -2.24
CA ILE A 292 -2.56 -25.15 -1.02
C ILE A 292 -3.38 -26.43 -1.19
N PRO A 293 -2.78 -27.62 -1.03
CA PRO A 293 -3.50 -28.87 -1.17
C PRO A 293 -4.67 -28.97 -0.19
N LEU A 294 -5.86 -29.34 -0.65
CA LEU A 294 -7.07 -29.49 0.16
C LEU A 294 -6.86 -30.44 1.33
N GLU A 295 -6.04 -31.48 1.17
CA GLU A 295 -5.67 -32.42 2.24
C GLU A 295 -5.03 -31.73 3.46
N GLN A 296 -4.39 -30.57 3.28
CA GLN A 296 -3.80 -29.80 4.39
C GLN A 296 -4.85 -29.00 5.18
N VAL A 297 -6.06 -28.85 4.62
CA VAL A 297 -7.15 -28.03 5.16
C VAL A 297 -8.37 -28.87 5.56
N MET A 298 -8.38 -30.17 5.24
CA MET A 298 -9.39 -31.16 5.64
C MET A 298 -9.25 -31.55 7.11
#